data_AF-Q5ZLS9-F1
#
_entry.id   AF-Q5ZLS9-F1
#
_cell.length_a   1.000
_cell.length_b   1.000
_cell.length_c   1.000
_cell.angle_alpha   90.00
_cell.angle_beta   90.00
_cell.angle_gamma   90.00
#
_symmetry.space_group_name_H-M   'P 1'
#
loop_
_entity.id
_entity.type
_entity.pdbx_description
1 polymer ?
#
loop_
_entity_poly.entity_id
_entity_poly.type
_entity_poly.pdbx_seq_one_letter_code
_entity_poly.pdbx_strand_id
1 'polypeptide(L)' 'MGAQLSTLGWVVTYPLWLIYSTIRRLFGSPRPAITLKDPEVKYALRLIDKEEVSHDTRRFRFALPSVDHVLG' A
#
# COMPACT_ATOMS: atom_id res chain seq x y z
N MET A 1 -29.79 33.21 17.01
CA MET A 1 -30.56 32.04 16.52
C MET A 1 -29.72 31.19 15.55
N GLY A 2 -28.58 30.64 15.98
CA GLY A 2 -27.63 29.97 15.06
C GLY A 2 -27.01 28.66 15.55
N ALA A 3 -27.27 28.24 16.80
CA ALA A 3 -26.60 27.07 17.40
C ALA A 3 -27.38 25.74 17.24
N GLN A 4 -28.67 25.76 16.88
CA GLN A 4 -29.48 24.55 16.73
C GLN A 4 -29.39 23.90 15.33
N LEU A 5 -28.96 24.65 14.31
CA LEU A 5 -28.80 24.11 12.94
C LEU A 5 -27.53 23.26 12.82
N SER A 6 -26.50 23.54 13.62
CA SER A 6 -25.25 22.76 13.62
C SER A 6 -25.39 21.43 14.36
N THR A 7 -26.17 21.36 15.44
CA THR A 7 -26.35 20.12 16.21
C THR A 7 -27.13 19.04 15.44
N LEU A 8 -28.09 19.44 14.60
CA LEU A 8 -28.85 18.51 13.76
C LEU A 8 -27.99 17.89 12.63
N GLY A 9 -27.01 18.65 12.12
CA GLY A 9 -26.09 18.18 11.08
C GLY A 9 -25.21 17.02 11.54
N TRP A 10 -24.80 16.99 12.81
CA TRP A 10 -23.98 15.91 13.37
C TRP A 10 -24.76 14.59 13.47
N VAL A 11 -26.04 14.64 13.84
CA VAL A 11 -26.86 13.42 14.02
C VAL A 11 -27.10 12.68 12.70
N VAL A 12 -27.16 13.38 11.57
CA VAL A 12 -27.36 12.78 10.23
C VAL A 12 -26.03 12.41 9.56
N THR A 13 -24.99 13.22 9.74
CA THR A 13 -23.69 12.96 9.11
C THR A 13 -22.91 11.83 9.78
N TYR A 14 -23.05 11.66 11.10
CA TYR A 14 -22.37 10.61 11.86
C TYR A 14 -22.74 9.18 11.45
N PRO A 15 -24.03 8.80 11.30
CA PRO A 15 -24.40 7.45 10.85
C PRO A 15 -23.97 7.17 9.41
N LEU A 16 -24.08 8.16 8.52
CA LEU A 16 -23.59 8.03 7.13
C LEU A 16 -22.07 7.85 7.10
N TRP A 17 -21.33 8.60 7.92
CA TRP A 17 -19.88 8.44 8.06
C TRP A 17 -19.50 7.08 8.66
N LEU A 18 -20.27 6.58 9.62
CA LEU A 18 -20.04 5.28 10.26
C LEU A 18 -20.32 4.12 9.28
N ILE A 19 -21.39 4.21 8.48
CA ILE A 19 -21.67 3.25 7.39
C ILE A 19 -20.57 3.32 6.33
N TYR A 20 -20.16 4.51 5.93
CA TYR A 20 -19.13 4.68 4.92
C TYR A 20 -17.76 4.14 5.38
N SER A 21 -17.37 4.41 6.62
CA SER A 21 -16.11 3.93 7.19
C SER A 21 -16.09 2.42 7.41
N THR A 22 -17.22 1.80 7.79
CA THR A 22 -17.33 0.34 7.91
C THR A 22 -17.26 -0.35 6.55
N ILE A 23 -17.96 0.17 5.52
CA ILE A 23 -17.85 -0.31 4.14
C ILE A 23 -16.40 -0.17 3.63
N ARG A 24 -15.78 1.01 3.78
CA ARG A 24 -14.37 1.22 3.36
C ARG A 24 -13.41 0.26 4.06
N ARG A 25 -13.65 -0.09 5.32
CA ARG A 25 -12.78 -0.99 6.08
C ARG A 25 -12.92 -2.45 5.64
N LEU A 26 -14.11 -2.86 5.21
CA LEU A 26 -14.38 -4.21 4.70
C LEU A 26 -13.90 -4.42 3.26
N PHE A 27 -13.95 -3.38 2.43
CA PHE A 27 -13.51 -3.43 1.03
C PHE A 27 -12.11 -2.82 0.79
N GLY A 28 -11.31 -2.66 1.84
CA GLY A 28 -9.94 -2.16 1.73
C GLY A 28 -9.02 -3.19 1.06
N SER A 29 -8.22 -2.76 0.08
CA SER A 29 -7.22 -3.63 -0.55
C SER A 29 -6.18 -4.13 0.47
N PRO A 30 -5.83 -5.42 0.47
CA PRO A 30 -4.75 -5.92 1.30
C PRO A 30 -3.44 -5.21 0.94
N ARG A 31 -2.64 -4.89 1.96
CA ARG A 31 -1.31 -4.32 1.74
C ARG A 31 -0.45 -5.34 0.96
N PRO A 32 0.33 -4.90 -0.04
CA PRO A 32 1.21 -5.79 -0.78
C PRO A 32 2.21 -6.46 0.17
N ALA A 33 2.62 -7.68 -0.16
CA ALA A 33 3.54 -8.44 0.67
C ALA A 33 4.95 -7.85 0.60
N ILE A 34 5.63 -7.71 1.74
CA ILE A 34 6.98 -7.13 1.80
C ILE A 34 8.02 -8.26 1.74
N THR A 35 9.01 -8.08 0.86
CA THR A 35 10.10 -9.04 0.65
C THR A 35 11.17 -8.92 1.73
N LEU A 36 11.61 -7.70 2.05
CA LEU A 36 12.64 -7.44 3.06
C LEU A 36 11.98 -7.26 4.43
N LYS A 37 11.75 -8.37 5.14
CA LYS A 37 11.09 -8.35 6.46
C LYS A 37 12.07 -8.08 7.59
N ASP A 38 13.28 -8.63 7.46
CA ASP A 38 14.31 -8.59 8.48
C ASP A 38 15.64 -8.10 7.86
N PRO A 39 16.28 -7.06 8.43
CA PRO A 39 17.56 -6.56 7.94
C PRO A 39 18.74 -7.54 8.11
N GLU A 40 18.66 -8.51 9.02
CA GLU A 40 19.75 -9.48 9.26
C GLU A 40 19.69 -10.68 8.30
N VAL A 41 18.55 -10.90 7.66
CA VAL A 41 18.31 -12.06 6.79
C VAL A 41 18.68 -11.74 5.33
N LYS A 42 19.45 -12.63 4.71
CA LYS A 42 19.80 -12.53 3.28
C LYS A 42 18.74 -13.19 2.40
N TYR A 43 18.11 -12.40 1.53
CA TYR A 43 17.13 -12.88 0.56
C TYR A 43 17.80 -13.10 -0.81
N ALA A 44 17.84 -14.34 -1.28
CA ALA A 44 18.34 -14.67 -2.60
C ALA A 44 17.27 -14.37 -3.67
N LEU A 45 17.47 -13.30 -4.45
CA LEU A 45 16.58 -12.93 -5.55
C LEU A 45 17.16 -13.39 -6.89
N ARG A 46 16.28 -13.84 -7.80
CA ARG A 46 16.71 -14.32 -9.13
C ARG A 46 16.99 -13.14 -10.04
N LEU A 47 18.12 -13.13 -10.73
CA LEU A 47 18.37 -12.15 -11.77
C LEU A 47 17.47 -12.44 -12.97
N ILE A 48 16.65 -11.46 -13.38
CA ILE A 48 15.78 -11.57 -14.56
C ILE A 48 16.46 -10.95 -15.77
N ASP A 49 17.05 -9.78 -15.57
CA ASP A 49 17.47 -8.93 -16.69
C ASP A 49 18.74 -8.18 -16.36
N LYS A 50 19.53 -7.94 -17.40
CA LYS A 50 20.76 -7.18 -17.36
C LYS A 50 20.82 -6.31 -18.61
N GLU A 51 20.66 -5.02 -18.39
CA GLU A 51 20.67 -4.01 -19.44
C GLU A 51 21.93 -3.17 -19.33
N GLU A 52 22.57 -2.90 -20.47
CA GLU A 52 23.71 -2.01 -20.57
C GLU A 52 23.20 -0.59 -20.86
N VAL A 53 23.22 0.28 -19.85
CA VAL A 53 22.68 1.64 -19.93
C VAL A 53 23.71 2.58 -20.57
N SER A 54 25.00 2.35 -20.29
CA SER A 54 26.14 3.07 -20.84
C SER A 54 27.34 2.11 -20.91
N HIS A 55 28.48 2.60 -21.38
CA HIS A 55 29.72 1.83 -21.48
C HIS A 55 30.19 1.22 -20.14
N ASP A 56 29.97 1.92 -19.02
CA ASP A 56 30.41 1.49 -17.68
C ASP A 56 29.25 1.14 -16.73
N THR A 57 28.01 1.40 -17.14
CA THR A 57 26.84 1.36 -16.27
C THR A 57 25.87 0.29 -16.73
N ARG A 58 25.50 -0.60 -15.80
CA ARG A 58 24.59 -1.72 -16.07
C ARG A 58 23.46 -1.76 -15.05
N ARG A 59 22.24 -1.98 -15.54
CA ARG A 59 21.02 -2.11 -14.74
C ARG A 59 20.66 -3.59 -14.62
N PHE A 60 20.60 -4.08 -13.39
CA PHE A 60 20.19 -5.45 -13.08
C PHE A 60 18.79 -5.45 -12.49
N ARG A 61 17.89 -6.28 -13.02
CA ARG A 61 16.53 -6.44 -12.50
C ARG A 61 16.40 -7.81 -11.87
N PHE A 62 15.94 -7.85 -10.62
CA PHE A 62 15.77 -9.09 -9.86
C PHE A 62 14.28 -9.40 -9.65
N ALA A 63 13.94 -10.68 -9.69
CA ALA A 63 12.60 -11.18 -9.44
C ALA A 63 12.31 -11.17 -7.95
N LEU A 64 11.16 -10.61 -7.59
CA LEU A 64 10.57 -10.83 -6.27
C LEU A 64 9.93 -12.24 -6.20
N PRO A 65 9.66 -12.76 -4.99
CA PRO A 65 9.05 -14.08 -4.81
C PRO A 65 7.69 -14.24 -5.50
N SER A 66 6.88 -13.17 -5.58
CA SER A 66 5.66 -13.11 -6.39
C SER A 66 5.45 -11.70 -6.96
N VAL A 67 4.51 -11.55 -7.89
CA VAL A 67 4.18 -10.26 -8.54
C VAL A 67 3.58 -9.26 -7.54
N ASP A 68 2.88 -9.77 -6.52
CA ASP A 68 2.24 -8.95 -5.48
C ASP A 68 3.23 -8.48 -4.39
N HIS A 69 4.49 -8.94 -4.45
CA HIS A 69 5.50 -8.52 -3.50
C HIS A 69 6.09 -7.15 -3.85
N VAL A 70 6.49 -6.41 -2.83
CA VAL A 70 7.29 -5.18 -2.90
C VAL A 70 8.54 -5.35 -2.04
N LEU A 71 9.56 -4.51 -2.22
CA LEU A 71 10.80 -4.61 -1.44
C LEU A 71 10.62 -4.12 0.01
N GLY A 72 9.77 -3.13 0.24
CA GLY A 72 9.53 -2.47 1.53
C GLY A 72 8.61 -1.28 1.35
#